data_AF-A0A934ACL0-F1
#
_entry.id   AF-A0A934ACL0-F1
#
_cell.length_a   1.000
_cell.length_b   1.000
_cell.length_c   1.000
_cell.angle_alpha   90.00
_cell.angle_beta   90.00
_cell.angle_gamma   90.00
#
_symmetry.space_group_name_H-M   'P 1'
#
loop_
_entity.id
_entity.type
_entity.pdbx_description
1 polymer ?
#
loop_
_entity_poly.entity_id
_entity_poly.type
_entity_poly.pdbx_seq_one_letter_code
_entity_poly.pdbx_strand_id
1 'polypeptide(L)'
;MQIVTTHRNTDFDALASMIAATLLYPGSVPVIPKSVNPNVKSFISMHKDVLNLLEPDDIVIDDVKSIIIVDVNNWSRIERFNKISQKEGLEIILWDHHAIEGDIRPTWKCLEEMGANITLMIREFRKRNLRLTPIQATLFLTGLYEDTGNLMFPSTRAEDAFAAGFLLEQNADLNVLGSFLRPAYGERQKNILFEMLQNAERLRFNGYSVSVNKLDIHGHVDSLAVVVRMYREILNVDAAFGIFSDRERERCIVIGRSNVDGLNMGMIMNSMGGGGHPGAGSAMLKSVNPEAVEAMILELIQGNQQVSVQISDLMSFPVVTMPSDTPMDQAAHILREKGCTGIPVVDDGKLVGMISRRDFRKIKGTSRLKSPVKAFMSTNVLTIEPGKSPMQAARLMVKHDVGRLPVVENGTIIGIITRSDTMLYFYDMLPD
;
A
#
# COMPACT_ATOMS: atom_id res chain seq x y z
N MET A 1 -37.95 -12.62 -15.35
CA MET A 1 -36.69 -11.99 -15.79
C MET A 1 -35.58 -12.32 -14.81
N GLN A 2 -34.35 -12.45 -15.29
CA GLN A 2 -33.15 -12.58 -14.47
C GLN A 2 -32.35 -11.28 -14.59
N ILE A 3 -31.91 -10.70 -13.48
CA ILE A 3 -31.17 -9.44 -13.47
C ILE A 3 -29.80 -9.61 -12.81
N VAL A 4 -28.85 -8.76 -13.18
CA VAL A 4 -27.55 -8.61 -12.52
C VAL A 4 -27.45 -7.22 -11.93
N THR A 5 -27.00 -7.06 -10.69
CA THR A 5 -26.76 -5.73 -10.10
C THR A 5 -25.60 -5.75 -9.10
N THR A 6 -25.22 -4.57 -8.63
CA THR A 6 -24.09 -4.34 -7.72
C THR A 6 -24.38 -3.15 -6.78
N HIS A 7 -23.38 -2.71 -6.01
CA HIS A 7 -23.52 -1.60 -5.08
C HIS A 7 -23.57 -0.22 -5.75
N ARG A 8 -24.17 0.75 -5.04
CA ARG A 8 -24.08 2.18 -5.33
C ARG A 8 -22.63 2.66 -5.32
N ASN A 9 -22.38 3.76 -6.03
CA ASN A 9 -21.03 4.24 -6.31
C ASN A 9 -20.19 3.17 -7.01
N THR A 10 -20.79 2.53 -8.01
CA THR A 10 -20.20 1.43 -8.80
C THR A 10 -18.83 1.83 -9.35
N ASP A 11 -17.80 1.07 -9.01
CA ASP A 11 -16.43 1.15 -9.53
C ASP A 11 -16.21 0.16 -10.69
N PHE A 12 -14.98 0.04 -11.20
CA PHE A 12 -14.71 -0.85 -12.33
C PHE A 12 -14.76 -2.32 -11.96
N ASP A 13 -14.44 -2.73 -10.73
CA ASP A 13 -14.56 -4.14 -10.34
C ASP A 13 -16.03 -4.56 -10.31
N ALA A 14 -16.88 -3.74 -9.72
CA ALA A 14 -18.32 -3.93 -9.74
C ALA A 14 -18.90 -3.95 -11.17
N LEU A 15 -18.54 -2.98 -12.03
CA LEU A 15 -19.00 -2.97 -13.43
C LEU A 15 -18.48 -4.17 -14.22
N ALA A 16 -17.19 -4.51 -14.09
CA ALA A 16 -16.58 -5.65 -14.75
C ALA A 16 -17.30 -6.95 -14.34
N SER A 17 -17.51 -7.13 -13.04
CA SER A 17 -18.21 -8.27 -12.46
C SER A 17 -19.66 -8.35 -12.96
N MET A 18 -20.35 -7.23 -13.12
CA MET A 18 -21.70 -7.21 -13.68
C MET A 18 -21.72 -7.72 -15.12
N ILE A 19 -20.79 -7.27 -15.96
CA ILE A 19 -20.69 -7.72 -17.35
C ILE A 19 -20.20 -9.18 -17.42
N ALA A 20 -19.33 -9.61 -16.50
CA ALA A 20 -18.92 -11.01 -16.40
C ALA A 20 -20.11 -11.92 -16.04
N ALA A 21 -21.02 -11.45 -15.16
CA ALA A 21 -22.22 -12.20 -14.80
C ALA A 21 -23.15 -12.40 -15.99
N THR A 22 -23.33 -11.41 -16.87
CA THR A 22 -24.21 -11.57 -18.04
C THR A 22 -23.72 -12.63 -19.02
N LEU A 23 -22.40 -12.88 -19.05
CA LEU A 23 -21.78 -13.94 -19.83
C LEU A 23 -21.84 -15.31 -19.13
N LEU A 24 -21.70 -15.36 -17.80
CA LEU A 24 -21.82 -16.60 -17.00
C LEU A 24 -23.27 -17.08 -16.87
N TYR A 25 -24.22 -16.15 -16.92
CA TYR A 25 -25.66 -16.37 -16.82
C TYR A 25 -26.35 -15.77 -18.05
N PRO A 26 -26.29 -16.45 -19.21
CA PRO A 26 -26.85 -15.92 -20.46
C PRO A 26 -28.34 -15.60 -20.36
N GLY A 27 -28.73 -14.43 -20.89
CA GLY A 27 -30.11 -13.94 -20.83
C GLY A 27 -30.44 -13.12 -19.57
N SER A 28 -29.49 -12.96 -18.65
CA SER A 28 -29.61 -12.00 -17.55
C SER A 28 -29.41 -10.57 -18.05
N VAL A 29 -30.12 -9.63 -17.41
CA VAL A 29 -30.14 -8.22 -17.77
C VAL A 29 -29.30 -7.41 -16.77
N PRO A 30 -28.25 -6.68 -17.19
CA PRO A 30 -27.44 -5.87 -16.29
C PRO A 30 -28.17 -4.58 -15.91
N VAL A 31 -28.39 -4.40 -14.61
CA VAL A 31 -29.08 -3.24 -14.03
C VAL A 31 -28.10 -2.43 -13.20
N ILE A 32 -27.63 -1.33 -13.76
CA ILE A 32 -26.61 -0.49 -13.13
C ILE A 32 -27.24 0.54 -12.18
N PRO A 33 -26.73 0.72 -10.96
CA PRO A 33 -27.15 1.80 -10.08
C PRO A 33 -26.96 3.18 -10.74
N LYS A 34 -27.76 4.18 -10.32
CA LYS A 34 -27.64 5.54 -10.86
C LYS A 34 -26.39 6.25 -10.34
N SER A 35 -26.01 5.91 -9.12
CA SER A 35 -24.78 6.39 -8.49
C SER A 35 -23.61 5.52 -8.95
N VAL A 36 -22.75 6.09 -9.82
CA VAL A 36 -21.59 5.42 -10.44
C VAL A 36 -20.36 6.31 -10.28
N ASN A 37 -19.19 5.70 -10.07
CA ASN A 37 -17.91 6.41 -10.02
C ASN A 37 -17.69 7.22 -11.33
N PRO A 38 -17.17 8.46 -11.27
CA PRO A 38 -16.93 9.30 -12.45
C PRO A 38 -16.15 8.63 -13.58
N ASN A 39 -15.11 7.84 -13.28
CA ASN A 39 -14.30 7.16 -14.30
C ASN A 39 -15.11 6.08 -15.01
N VAL A 40 -15.88 5.30 -14.25
CA VAL A 40 -16.80 4.29 -14.77
C VAL A 40 -17.90 4.92 -15.61
N LYS A 41 -18.45 6.06 -15.18
CA LYS A 41 -19.44 6.82 -15.95
C LYS A 41 -18.86 7.29 -17.28
N SER A 42 -17.62 7.76 -17.29
CA SER A 42 -16.91 8.12 -18.52
C SER A 42 -16.75 6.91 -19.43
N PHE A 43 -16.30 5.77 -18.89
CA PHE A 43 -16.18 4.54 -19.67
C PHE A 43 -17.51 4.10 -20.27
N ILE A 44 -18.59 4.05 -19.49
CA ILE A 44 -19.92 3.67 -19.96
C ILE A 44 -20.38 4.60 -21.07
N SER A 45 -20.17 5.92 -20.95
CA SER A 45 -20.58 6.88 -21.98
C SER A 45 -19.95 6.62 -23.35
N MET A 46 -18.73 6.09 -23.38
CA MET A 46 -18.01 5.73 -24.61
C MET A 46 -18.41 4.36 -25.17
N HIS A 47 -19.02 3.50 -24.35
CA HIS A 47 -19.29 2.09 -24.68
C HIS A 47 -20.77 1.70 -24.51
N LYS A 48 -21.70 2.67 -24.47
CA LYS A 48 -23.13 2.44 -24.19
C LYS A 48 -23.74 1.37 -25.09
N ASP A 49 -23.45 1.40 -26.38
CA ASP A 49 -24.00 0.49 -27.38
C ASP A 49 -23.52 -0.95 -27.22
N VAL A 50 -22.43 -1.17 -26.49
CA VAL A 50 -21.84 -2.50 -26.25
C VAL A 50 -22.33 -3.10 -24.93
N LEU A 51 -22.54 -2.27 -23.90
CA LEU A 51 -22.81 -2.73 -22.54
C LEU A 51 -24.29 -3.02 -22.24
N ASN A 52 -25.23 -2.44 -23.01
CA ASN A 52 -26.68 -2.69 -22.89
C ASN A 52 -27.22 -2.61 -21.45
N LEU A 53 -26.76 -1.62 -20.68
CA LEU A 53 -27.12 -1.44 -19.27
C LEU A 53 -28.51 -0.80 -19.13
N LEU A 54 -29.34 -1.32 -18.23
CA LEU A 54 -30.60 -0.70 -17.82
C LEU A 54 -30.45 0.01 -16.47
N GLU A 55 -31.28 1.02 -16.23
CA GLU A 55 -31.38 1.65 -14.92
C GLU A 55 -32.42 0.92 -14.04
N PRO A 56 -32.38 1.07 -12.71
CA PRO A 56 -33.33 0.39 -11.82
C PRO A 56 -34.79 0.81 -12.06
N ASP A 57 -35.00 1.99 -12.66
CA ASP A 57 -36.33 2.53 -12.97
C ASP A 57 -36.96 1.84 -14.18
N ASP A 58 -36.16 1.18 -15.02
CA ASP A 58 -36.62 0.43 -16.18
C ASP A 58 -37.11 -0.98 -15.82
N ILE A 59 -36.95 -1.38 -14.54
CA ILE A 59 -37.20 -2.74 -14.07
C ILE A 59 -38.51 -2.85 -13.29
N VAL A 60 -39.39 -3.72 -13.77
CA VAL A 60 -40.59 -4.15 -13.04
C VAL A 60 -40.18 -5.25 -12.04
N ILE A 61 -40.13 -4.89 -10.75
CA ILE A 61 -39.67 -5.78 -9.66
C ILE A 61 -40.47 -7.09 -9.58
N ASP A 62 -41.77 -7.05 -9.88
CA ASP A 62 -42.64 -8.22 -9.83
C ASP A 62 -42.30 -9.27 -10.90
N ASP A 63 -41.65 -8.88 -12.00
CA ASP A 63 -41.23 -9.79 -13.07
C ASP A 63 -39.88 -10.46 -12.80
N VAL A 64 -39.13 -10.01 -11.81
CA VAL A 64 -37.82 -10.55 -11.46
C VAL A 64 -37.98 -11.90 -10.74
N LYS A 65 -37.39 -12.96 -11.30
CA LYS A 65 -37.42 -14.33 -10.74
C LYS A 65 -36.07 -14.75 -10.14
N SER A 66 -35.00 -14.14 -10.60
CA SER A 66 -33.62 -14.45 -10.20
C SER A 66 -32.79 -13.16 -10.23
N ILE A 67 -31.93 -12.98 -9.24
CA ILE A 67 -31.01 -11.84 -9.12
C ILE A 67 -29.58 -12.34 -8.89
N ILE A 68 -28.65 -11.90 -9.73
CA ILE A 68 -27.22 -12.08 -9.54
C ILE A 68 -26.68 -10.79 -8.92
N ILE A 69 -26.07 -10.91 -7.76
CA ILE A 69 -25.49 -9.80 -7.00
C ILE A 69 -23.98 -9.99 -7.03
N VAL A 70 -23.27 -8.97 -7.48
CA VAL A 70 -21.81 -8.99 -7.61
C VAL A 70 -21.16 -7.90 -6.79
N ASP A 71 -20.04 -8.22 -6.16
CA ASP A 71 -19.18 -7.30 -5.41
C ASP A 71 -19.86 -6.60 -4.21
N VAL A 72 -20.91 -7.24 -3.69
CA VAL A 72 -21.64 -6.72 -2.53
C VAL A 72 -22.48 -7.81 -1.87
N ASN A 73 -22.34 -7.94 -0.55
CA ASN A 73 -23.13 -8.88 0.26
C ASN A 73 -24.15 -8.20 1.20
N ASN A 74 -24.37 -6.88 1.06
CA ASN A 74 -25.30 -6.11 1.89
C ASN A 74 -26.38 -5.36 1.07
N TRP A 75 -27.65 -5.55 1.40
CA TRP A 75 -28.80 -4.91 0.75
C TRP A 75 -28.73 -3.39 0.83
N SER A 76 -28.30 -2.82 1.95
CA SER A 76 -28.21 -1.36 2.14
C SER A 76 -27.37 -0.64 1.07
N ARG A 77 -26.40 -1.33 0.48
CA ARG A 77 -25.54 -0.83 -0.59
C ARG A 77 -26.15 -0.97 -1.99
N ILE A 78 -27.23 -1.71 -2.17
CA ILE A 78 -27.91 -1.89 -3.46
C ILE A 78 -29.00 -0.82 -3.66
N GLU A 79 -29.06 -0.21 -4.84
CA GLU A 79 -30.05 0.84 -5.12
C GLU A 79 -31.41 0.24 -5.48
N ARG A 80 -32.49 0.72 -4.84
CA ARG A 80 -33.91 0.38 -5.10
C ARG A 80 -34.34 -1.09 -4.95
N PHE A 81 -33.42 -2.05 -4.86
CA PHE A 81 -33.75 -3.47 -4.75
C PHE A 81 -33.91 -3.99 -3.32
N ASN A 82 -33.82 -3.17 -2.27
CA ASN A 82 -34.02 -3.66 -0.89
C ASN A 82 -35.39 -4.32 -0.68
N LYS A 83 -36.42 -3.87 -1.40
CA LYS A 83 -37.77 -4.47 -1.35
C LYS A 83 -37.83 -5.84 -2.01
N ILE A 84 -36.93 -6.14 -2.95
CA ILE A 84 -36.87 -7.46 -3.61
C ILE A 84 -36.42 -8.56 -2.65
N SER A 85 -35.67 -8.20 -1.60
CA SER A 85 -35.15 -9.13 -0.59
C SER A 85 -36.25 -9.93 0.13
N GLN A 86 -37.48 -9.39 0.16
CA GLN A 86 -38.63 -10.00 0.83
C GLN A 86 -39.51 -10.82 -0.13
N LYS A 87 -39.15 -10.91 -1.41
CA LYS A 87 -39.93 -11.63 -2.40
C LYS A 87 -39.76 -13.14 -2.24
N GLU A 88 -40.86 -13.84 -1.95
CA GLU A 88 -40.87 -15.30 -1.88
C GLU A 88 -40.50 -15.93 -3.22
N GLY A 89 -39.68 -16.99 -3.18
CA GLY A 89 -39.27 -17.74 -4.37
C GLY A 89 -38.24 -17.03 -5.26
N LEU A 90 -37.66 -15.91 -4.82
CA LEU A 90 -36.57 -15.25 -5.53
C LEU A 90 -35.28 -16.08 -5.40
N GLU A 91 -34.71 -16.47 -6.54
CA GLU A 91 -33.36 -17.05 -6.57
C GLU A 91 -32.32 -15.93 -6.45
N ILE A 92 -31.37 -16.09 -5.52
CA ILE A 92 -30.30 -15.12 -5.29
C ILE A 92 -28.95 -15.81 -5.48
N ILE A 93 -28.16 -15.32 -6.44
CA ILE A 93 -26.81 -15.78 -6.73
C ILE A 93 -25.85 -14.67 -6.31
N LEU A 94 -24.91 -14.97 -5.42
CA LEU A 94 -23.97 -13.99 -4.87
C LEU A 94 -22.52 -14.27 -5.27
N TRP A 95 -21.84 -13.27 -5.78
CA TRP A 95 -20.38 -13.23 -5.98
C TRP A 95 -19.83 -12.05 -5.19
N ASP A 96 -18.95 -12.29 -4.24
CA ASP A 96 -18.30 -11.22 -3.49
C ASP A 96 -16.95 -11.68 -2.97
N HIS A 97 -15.93 -10.82 -3.06
CA HIS A 97 -14.58 -11.09 -2.56
C HIS A 97 -14.36 -10.67 -1.10
N HIS A 98 -15.32 -9.96 -0.50
CA HIS A 98 -15.26 -9.60 0.90
C HIS A 98 -15.66 -10.85 1.72
N ALA A 99 -14.69 -11.55 2.32
CA ALA A 99 -14.91 -12.74 3.17
C ALA A 99 -15.57 -12.43 4.53
N ILE A 100 -16.49 -11.46 4.55
CA ILE A 100 -17.29 -11.02 5.69
C ILE A 100 -18.73 -11.46 5.44
N GLU A 101 -19.47 -11.85 6.48
CA GLU A 101 -20.89 -12.14 6.33
C GLU A 101 -21.71 -10.84 6.23
N GLY A 102 -22.56 -10.74 5.20
CA GLY A 102 -23.52 -9.65 5.02
C GLY A 102 -24.96 -10.04 5.35
N ASP A 103 -25.91 -9.13 5.11
CA ASP A 103 -27.34 -9.33 5.35
C ASP A 103 -28.08 -10.05 4.20
N ILE A 104 -27.42 -10.27 3.06
CA ILE A 104 -27.98 -11.01 1.93
C ILE A 104 -27.98 -12.51 2.25
N ARG A 105 -29.08 -13.19 1.89
CA ARG A 105 -29.28 -14.64 2.10
C ARG A 105 -29.39 -15.33 0.74
N PRO A 106 -28.26 -15.71 0.12
CA PRO A 106 -28.25 -16.23 -1.23
C PRO A 106 -28.65 -17.71 -1.30
N THR A 107 -29.28 -18.11 -2.40
CA THR A 107 -29.51 -19.51 -2.78
C THR A 107 -28.20 -20.20 -3.14
N TRP A 108 -27.28 -19.46 -3.76
CA TRP A 108 -25.92 -19.90 -4.06
C TRP A 108 -24.94 -18.74 -3.88
N LYS A 109 -23.74 -19.01 -3.34
CA LYS A 109 -22.72 -17.99 -3.13
C LYS A 109 -21.30 -18.46 -3.46
N CYS A 110 -20.50 -17.54 -4.00
CA CYS A 110 -19.05 -17.57 -4.02
C CYS A 110 -18.55 -16.41 -3.17
N LEU A 111 -18.12 -16.71 -1.94
CA LEU A 111 -17.55 -15.74 -0.99
C LEU A 111 -16.14 -16.17 -0.62
N GLU A 112 -15.14 -15.51 -1.17
CA GLU A 112 -13.73 -15.87 -1.00
C GLU A 112 -12.86 -14.62 -1.01
N GLU A 113 -11.93 -14.50 -0.06
CA GLU A 113 -11.04 -13.34 0.04
C GLU A 113 -10.06 -13.27 -1.15
N MET A 114 -10.25 -12.31 -2.04
CA MET A 114 -9.39 -12.08 -3.22
C MET A 114 -9.07 -10.60 -3.40
N GLY A 115 -8.09 -10.29 -4.24
CA GLY A 115 -7.74 -8.91 -4.56
C GLY A 115 -8.87 -8.15 -5.27
N ALA A 116 -9.68 -8.83 -6.09
CA ALA A 116 -10.86 -8.29 -6.76
C ALA A 116 -11.96 -9.35 -6.93
N ASN A 117 -13.23 -8.96 -6.96
CA ASN A 117 -14.36 -9.85 -7.23
C ASN A 117 -14.33 -10.42 -8.66
N ILE A 118 -13.91 -9.63 -9.66
CA ILE A 118 -13.78 -10.11 -11.04
C ILE A 118 -12.85 -11.32 -11.14
N THR A 119 -11.82 -11.42 -10.29
CA THR A 119 -10.90 -12.58 -10.24
C THR A 119 -11.64 -13.89 -9.99
N LEU A 120 -12.61 -13.90 -9.07
CA LEU A 120 -13.44 -15.08 -8.77
C LEU A 120 -14.21 -15.53 -10.02
N MET A 121 -14.70 -14.57 -10.79
CA MET A 121 -15.47 -14.83 -11.99
C MET A 121 -14.55 -15.28 -13.12
N ILE A 122 -13.38 -14.67 -13.34
CA ILE A 122 -12.40 -15.13 -14.34
C ILE A 122 -11.97 -16.58 -14.10
N ARG A 123 -11.79 -16.98 -12.84
CA ARG A 123 -11.55 -18.38 -12.48
C ARG A 123 -12.66 -19.30 -13.00
N GLU A 124 -13.92 -18.86 -12.95
CA GLU A 124 -15.05 -19.60 -13.51
C GLU A 124 -15.07 -19.59 -15.05
N PHE A 125 -14.71 -18.48 -15.70
CA PHE A 125 -14.55 -18.43 -17.16
C PHE A 125 -13.50 -19.45 -17.63
N ARG A 126 -12.37 -19.54 -16.94
CA ARG A 126 -11.30 -20.51 -17.24
C ARG A 126 -11.80 -21.94 -17.06
N LYS A 127 -12.53 -22.24 -15.97
CA LYS A 127 -13.14 -23.56 -15.73
C LYS A 127 -14.13 -23.95 -16.83
N ARG A 128 -14.93 -23.00 -17.32
CA ARG A 128 -15.93 -23.19 -18.39
C ARG A 128 -15.38 -23.04 -19.81
N ASN A 129 -14.09 -22.72 -19.95
CA ASN A 129 -13.42 -22.43 -21.22
C ASN A 129 -14.16 -21.38 -22.07
N LEU A 130 -14.65 -20.33 -21.42
CA LEU A 130 -15.35 -19.21 -22.07
C LEU A 130 -14.35 -18.22 -22.67
N ARG A 131 -14.63 -17.77 -23.89
CA ARG A 131 -13.82 -16.78 -24.59
C ARG A 131 -14.32 -15.37 -24.32
N LEU A 132 -13.39 -14.43 -24.25
CA LEU A 132 -13.69 -13.01 -24.12
C LEU A 132 -13.39 -12.28 -25.43
N THR A 133 -14.19 -11.26 -25.71
CA THR A 133 -13.79 -10.25 -26.69
C THR A 133 -12.70 -9.36 -26.08
N PRO A 134 -11.84 -8.72 -26.91
CA PRO A 134 -10.80 -7.83 -26.39
C PRO A 134 -11.34 -6.71 -25.49
N ILE A 135 -12.51 -6.14 -25.81
CA ILE A 135 -13.13 -5.08 -24.99
C ILE A 135 -13.62 -5.60 -23.63
N GLN A 136 -14.16 -6.82 -23.57
CA GLN A 136 -14.53 -7.46 -22.30
C GLN A 136 -13.30 -7.77 -21.46
N ALA A 137 -12.26 -8.34 -22.09
CA ALA A 137 -10.99 -8.60 -21.42
C ALA A 137 -10.36 -7.31 -20.86
N THR A 138 -10.43 -6.23 -21.63
CA THR A 138 -9.96 -4.89 -21.21
C THR A 138 -10.76 -4.36 -20.02
N LEU A 139 -12.09 -4.42 -20.05
CA LEU A 139 -12.93 -4.00 -18.92
C LEU A 139 -12.62 -4.83 -17.66
N PHE A 140 -12.50 -6.15 -17.81
CA PHE A 140 -12.25 -7.04 -16.68
C PHE A 140 -10.87 -6.80 -16.06
N LEU A 141 -9.86 -6.54 -16.89
CA LEU A 141 -8.54 -6.19 -16.40
C LEU A 141 -8.54 -4.81 -15.73
N THR A 142 -9.36 -3.88 -16.21
CA THR A 142 -9.56 -2.57 -15.58
C THR A 142 -10.08 -2.73 -14.16
N GLY A 143 -11.15 -3.51 -13.96
CA GLY A 143 -11.69 -3.78 -12.62
C GLY A 143 -10.66 -4.44 -11.71
N LEU A 144 -9.97 -5.47 -12.20
CA LEU A 144 -8.94 -6.17 -11.45
C LEU A 144 -7.81 -5.23 -11.00
N TYR A 145 -7.31 -4.37 -11.89
CA TYR A 145 -6.22 -3.46 -11.57
C TYR A 145 -6.64 -2.28 -10.68
N GLU A 146 -7.90 -1.85 -10.72
CA GLU A 146 -8.39 -0.81 -9.80
C GLU A 146 -8.29 -1.31 -8.35
N ASP A 147 -8.82 -2.51 -8.07
CA ASP A 147 -8.92 -3.06 -6.73
C ASP A 147 -7.63 -3.67 -6.19
N THR A 148 -6.73 -4.09 -7.07
CA THR A 148 -5.40 -4.58 -6.70
C THR A 148 -4.31 -3.51 -6.73
N GLY A 149 -4.65 -2.28 -7.15
CA GLY A 149 -3.67 -1.21 -7.33
C GLY A 149 -2.61 -1.54 -8.39
N ASN A 150 -3.00 -2.18 -9.49
CA ASN A 150 -2.12 -2.82 -10.47
C ASN A 150 -1.26 -3.92 -9.84
N LEU A 151 -1.87 -4.81 -9.06
CA LEU A 151 -1.22 -5.92 -8.35
C LEU A 151 -0.20 -5.49 -7.28
N MET A 152 -0.26 -4.24 -6.81
CA MET A 152 0.69 -3.68 -5.84
C MET A 152 0.13 -3.63 -4.41
N PHE A 153 -1.18 -3.78 -4.23
CA PHE A 153 -1.78 -3.73 -2.90
C PHE A 153 -1.54 -5.04 -2.13
N PRO A 154 -1.34 -4.99 -0.79
CA PRO A 154 -1.11 -6.20 0.02
C PRO A 154 -2.25 -7.22 0.01
N SER A 155 -3.47 -6.81 -0.34
CA SER A 155 -4.63 -7.70 -0.51
C SER A 155 -4.57 -8.56 -1.78
N THR A 156 -3.67 -8.25 -2.71
CA THR A 156 -3.51 -8.99 -3.98
C THR A 156 -3.07 -10.43 -3.71
N ARG A 157 -3.73 -11.40 -4.36
CA ARG A 157 -3.44 -12.83 -4.29
C ARG A 157 -2.85 -13.35 -5.60
N ALA A 158 -2.26 -14.55 -5.56
CA ALA A 158 -1.70 -15.19 -6.76
C ALA A 158 -2.74 -15.41 -7.87
N GLU A 159 -4.00 -15.68 -7.50
CA GLU A 159 -5.10 -15.85 -8.46
C GLU A 159 -5.39 -14.56 -9.24
N ASP A 160 -5.22 -13.38 -8.64
CA ASP A 160 -5.37 -12.10 -9.33
C ASP A 160 -4.33 -11.94 -10.44
N ALA A 161 -3.08 -12.35 -10.17
CA ALA A 161 -2.01 -12.33 -11.16
C ALA A 161 -2.28 -13.33 -12.31
N PHE A 162 -2.81 -14.53 -12.00
CA PHE A 162 -3.22 -15.49 -13.03
C PHE A 162 -4.39 -14.98 -13.86
N ALA A 163 -5.38 -14.35 -13.23
CA ALA A 163 -6.52 -13.75 -13.92
C ALA A 163 -6.06 -12.60 -14.83
N ALA A 164 -5.16 -11.73 -14.37
CA ALA A 164 -4.55 -10.70 -15.20
C ALA A 164 -3.82 -11.28 -16.42
N GLY A 165 -3.02 -12.34 -16.21
CA GLY A 165 -2.34 -13.05 -17.30
C GLY A 165 -3.33 -13.61 -18.33
N PHE A 166 -4.39 -14.28 -17.87
CA PHE A 166 -5.45 -14.79 -18.75
C PHE A 166 -6.13 -13.67 -19.55
N LEU A 167 -6.43 -12.54 -18.92
CA LEU A 167 -7.07 -11.41 -19.59
C LEU A 167 -6.16 -10.80 -20.67
N LEU A 168 -4.85 -10.74 -20.42
CA LEU A 168 -3.87 -10.34 -21.43
C LEU A 168 -3.79 -11.35 -22.59
N GLU A 169 -3.87 -12.65 -22.31
CA GLU A 169 -3.99 -13.68 -23.36
C GLU A 169 -5.26 -13.52 -24.20
N GLN A 170 -6.34 -12.98 -23.62
CA GLN A 170 -7.57 -12.61 -24.32
C GLN A 170 -7.49 -11.24 -25.03
N ASN A 171 -6.29 -10.66 -25.16
CA ASN A 171 -6.02 -9.37 -25.81
C ASN A 171 -6.65 -8.15 -25.09
N ALA A 172 -6.64 -8.14 -23.75
CA ALA A 172 -6.91 -6.91 -22.99
C ALA A 172 -5.91 -5.79 -23.37
N ASP A 173 -6.40 -4.57 -23.62
CA ASP A 173 -5.59 -3.44 -24.07
C ASP A 173 -5.15 -2.53 -22.90
N LEU A 174 -3.87 -2.60 -22.55
CA LEU A 174 -3.27 -1.80 -21.50
C LEU A 174 -3.26 -0.28 -21.79
N ASN A 175 -3.30 0.15 -23.05
CA ASN A 175 -3.37 1.57 -23.40
C ASN A 175 -4.73 2.15 -23.02
N VAL A 176 -5.80 1.38 -23.25
CA VAL A 176 -7.15 1.75 -22.85
C VAL A 176 -7.24 1.80 -21.33
N LEU A 177 -6.72 0.80 -20.62
CA LEU A 177 -6.62 0.82 -19.15
C LEU A 177 -5.94 2.08 -18.63
N GLY A 178 -4.81 2.45 -19.23
CA GLY A 178 -4.03 3.63 -18.84
C GLY A 178 -4.79 4.95 -18.95
N SER A 179 -5.87 5.01 -19.72
CA SER A 179 -6.72 6.21 -19.84
C SER A 179 -7.80 6.31 -18.76
N PHE A 180 -8.21 5.18 -18.14
CA PHE A 180 -9.28 5.12 -17.14
C PHE A 180 -8.80 4.87 -15.70
N LEU A 181 -7.70 4.12 -15.53
CA LEU A 181 -7.09 3.83 -14.22
C LEU A 181 -6.20 4.95 -13.69
N ARG A 182 -5.88 5.95 -14.52
CA ARG A 182 -5.28 7.17 -14.02
C ARG A 182 -6.40 7.97 -13.36
N PRO A 183 -6.35 8.26 -12.06
CA PRO A 183 -7.21 9.27 -11.48
C PRO A 183 -6.99 10.51 -12.34
N ALA A 184 -8.03 10.95 -13.06
CA ALA A 184 -7.96 12.23 -13.72
C ALA A 184 -7.75 13.25 -12.60
N TYR A 185 -6.51 13.73 -12.45
CA TYR A 185 -6.23 14.83 -11.54
C TYR A 185 -6.99 16.01 -12.12
N GLY A 186 -8.19 16.24 -11.60
CA GLY A 186 -8.95 17.43 -11.94
C GLY A 186 -8.07 18.65 -11.69
N GLU A 187 -8.34 19.73 -12.41
CA GLU A 187 -7.58 20.97 -12.23
C GLU A 187 -7.55 21.39 -10.75
N ARG A 188 -8.63 21.16 -10.00
CA ARG A 188 -8.69 21.40 -8.55
C ARG A 188 -7.65 20.61 -7.76
N GLN A 189 -7.53 19.29 -7.97
CA GLN A 189 -6.54 18.47 -7.27
C GLN A 189 -5.11 18.86 -7.64
N LYS A 190 -4.86 19.22 -8.91
CA LYS A 190 -3.54 19.72 -9.36
C LYS A 190 -3.19 21.04 -8.68
N ASN A 191 -4.14 21.97 -8.61
CA ASN A 191 -3.93 23.27 -7.98
C ASN A 191 -3.64 23.11 -6.48
N ILE A 192 -4.42 22.28 -5.78
CA ILE A 192 -4.18 21.96 -4.36
C ILE A 192 -2.80 21.34 -4.18
N LEU A 193 -2.43 20.33 -4.97
CA LEU A 193 -1.09 19.71 -4.87
C LEU A 193 0.01 20.74 -5.09
N PHE A 194 -0.13 21.61 -6.09
CA PHE A 194 0.86 22.64 -6.40
C PHE A 194 1.03 23.63 -5.24
N GLU A 195 -0.09 24.09 -4.66
CA GLU A 195 -0.08 25.00 -3.51
C GLU A 195 0.51 24.33 -2.25
N MET A 196 0.18 23.06 -2.00
CA MET A 196 0.81 22.29 -0.93
C MET A 196 2.34 22.20 -1.13
N LEU A 197 2.81 21.95 -2.36
CA LEU A 197 4.23 21.84 -2.68
C LEU A 197 4.98 23.18 -2.55
N GLN A 198 4.32 24.31 -2.84
CA GLN A 198 4.92 25.64 -2.67
C GLN A 198 5.19 25.97 -1.21
N ASN A 199 4.32 25.53 -0.30
CA ASN A 199 4.38 25.80 1.13
C ASN A 199 4.85 24.57 1.93
N ALA A 200 5.61 23.68 1.28
CA ALA A 200 6.02 22.42 1.86
C ALA A 200 7.13 22.58 2.90
N GLU A 201 6.83 22.30 4.17
CA GLU A 201 7.82 22.22 5.23
C GLU A 201 8.18 20.76 5.57
N ARG A 202 9.47 20.51 5.84
CA ARG A 202 9.95 19.20 6.30
C ARG A 202 10.41 19.30 7.74
N LEU A 203 9.67 18.66 8.62
CA LEU A 203 9.98 18.55 10.03
C LEU A 203 10.64 17.19 10.31
N ARG A 204 11.46 17.13 11.36
CA ARG A 204 12.04 15.87 11.84
C ARG A 204 11.56 15.56 13.25
N PHE A 205 10.90 14.42 13.43
CA PHE A 205 10.45 13.93 14.73
C PHE A 205 10.91 12.50 14.92
N ASN A 206 11.62 12.22 16.03
CA ASN A 206 12.08 10.87 16.39
C ASN A 206 12.77 10.12 15.25
N GLY A 207 13.46 10.84 14.36
CA GLY A 207 14.16 10.26 13.22
C GLY A 207 13.33 10.10 11.93
N TYR A 208 12.03 10.36 11.97
CA TYR A 208 11.14 10.42 10.82
C TYR A 208 11.10 11.85 10.24
N SER A 209 11.02 11.93 8.93
CA SER A 209 10.73 13.15 8.18
C SER A 209 9.22 13.26 7.98
N VAL A 210 8.63 14.34 8.46
CA VAL A 210 7.18 14.57 8.41
C VAL A 210 6.91 15.91 7.75
N SER A 211 5.84 16.00 6.96
CA SER A 211 5.35 17.27 6.44
C SER A 211 3.89 17.46 6.79
N VAL A 212 3.54 18.62 7.35
CA VAL A 212 2.16 19.03 7.61
C VAL A 212 1.89 20.24 6.74
N ASN A 213 0.79 20.22 5.98
CA ASN A 213 0.38 21.33 5.15
C ASN A 213 -1.07 21.70 5.44
N LYS A 214 -1.35 23.01 5.45
CA LYS A 214 -2.65 23.58 5.73
C LYS A 214 -3.13 24.35 4.50
N LEU A 215 -4.37 24.11 4.10
CA LEU A 215 -4.97 24.78 2.95
C LEU A 215 -6.43 25.12 3.22
N ASP A 216 -6.89 26.27 2.75
CA ASP A 216 -8.32 26.53 2.59
C ASP A 216 -8.80 25.90 1.27
N ILE A 217 -9.91 25.15 1.32
CA ILE A 217 -10.55 24.56 0.14
C ILE A 217 -11.93 25.17 -0.08
N HIS A 218 -12.27 25.40 -1.35
CA HIS A 218 -13.56 25.97 -1.75
C HIS A 218 -14.42 24.92 -2.46
N GLY A 219 -15.64 24.75 -1.97
CA GLY A 219 -16.59 23.76 -2.47
C GLY A 219 -16.16 22.31 -2.21
N HIS A 220 -16.86 21.36 -2.84
CA HIS A 220 -16.52 19.96 -2.71
C HIS A 220 -15.27 19.62 -3.55
N VAL A 221 -14.29 18.99 -2.90
CA VAL A 221 -13.10 18.44 -3.55
C VAL A 221 -13.03 16.95 -3.23
N ASP A 222 -13.25 16.12 -4.25
CA ASP A 222 -13.12 14.68 -4.15
C ASP A 222 -11.65 14.25 -4.07
N SER A 223 -11.40 13.13 -3.41
CA SER A 223 -10.12 12.41 -3.46
C SER A 223 -8.90 13.20 -2.96
N LEU A 224 -9.06 14.08 -1.97
CA LEU A 224 -7.95 14.77 -1.29
C LEU A 224 -6.87 13.81 -0.77
N ALA A 225 -7.24 12.58 -0.41
CA ALA A 225 -6.29 11.58 0.06
C ALA A 225 -5.26 11.15 -0.99
N VAL A 226 -5.62 11.23 -2.28
CA VAL A 226 -4.69 10.99 -3.39
C VAL A 226 -3.69 12.14 -3.48
N VAL A 227 -4.15 13.37 -3.26
CA VAL A 227 -3.29 14.57 -3.25
C VAL A 227 -2.25 14.49 -2.14
N VAL A 228 -2.66 14.15 -0.92
CA VAL A 228 -1.73 13.99 0.23
C VAL A 228 -0.73 12.86 -0.01
N ARG A 229 -1.13 11.76 -0.66
CA ARG A 229 -0.21 10.68 -1.05
C ARG A 229 0.85 11.18 -2.03
N MET A 230 0.45 11.85 -3.11
CA MET A 230 1.39 12.41 -4.10
C MET A 230 2.31 13.43 -3.49
N TYR A 231 1.77 14.33 -2.67
CA TYR A 231 2.54 15.33 -1.93
C TYR A 231 3.67 14.69 -1.13
N ARG A 232 3.37 13.63 -0.37
CA ARG A 232 4.34 12.85 0.39
C ARG A 232 5.42 12.20 -0.47
N GLU A 233 5.01 11.57 -1.58
CA GLU A 233 5.90 10.89 -2.51
C GLU A 233 6.87 11.86 -3.19
N ILE A 234 6.36 13.01 -3.66
CA ILE A 234 7.15 14.06 -4.30
C ILE A 234 8.13 14.69 -3.30
N LEU A 235 7.69 14.95 -2.07
CA LEU A 235 8.59 15.47 -1.03
C LEU A 235 9.54 14.41 -0.48
N ASN A 236 9.29 13.13 -0.71
CA ASN A 236 10.07 12.03 -0.17
C ASN A 236 10.21 12.13 1.36
N VAL A 237 9.06 12.23 2.05
CA VAL A 237 8.95 12.22 3.51
C VAL A 237 8.29 10.93 4.01
N ASP A 238 8.58 10.54 5.25
CA ASP A 238 8.05 9.32 5.87
C ASP A 238 6.53 9.39 6.04
N ALA A 239 6.07 10.52 6.57
CA ALA A 239 4.64 10.81 6.72
C ALA A 239 4.29 12.20 6.21
N ALA A 240 3.09 12.35 5.67
CA ALA A 240 2.54 13.66 5.34
C ALA A 240 1.09 13.81 5.80
N PHE A 241 0.74 15.03 6.18
CA PHE A 241 -0.59 15.42 6.61
C PHE A 241 -1.08 16.60 5.77
N GLY A 242 -2.33 16.51 5.32
CA GLY A 242 -3.07 17.63 4.75
C GLY A 242 -4.22 18.02 5.68
N ILE A 243 -4.25 19.29 6.08
CA ILE A 243 -5.29 19.92 6.90
C ILE A 243 -6.06 20.86 5.98
N PHE A 244 -7.25 20.45 5.56
CA PHE A 244 -8.06 21.16 4.57
C PHE A 244 -9.26 21.83 5.24
N SER A 245 -9.29 23.16 5.20
CA SER A 245 -10.33 23.96 5.84
C SER A 245 -11.42 24.34 4.85
N ASP A 246 -12.65 23.94 5.13
CA ASP A 246 -13.84 24.28 4.36
C ASP A 246 -14.66 25.26 5.19
N ARG A 247 -14.38 26.56 5.01
CA ARG A 247 -14.98 27.64 5.80
C ARG A 247 -16.48 27.79 5.57
N GLU A 248 -16.96 27.46 4.37
CA GLU A 248 -18.40 27.51 4.04
C GLU A 248 -19.20 26.47 4.83
N ARG A 249 -18.58 25.31 5.12
CA ARG A 249 -19.22 24.22 5.87
C ARG A 249 -18.71 24.09 7.31
N GLU A 250 -17.96 25.08 7.78
CA GLU A 250 -17.37 25.14 9.13
C GLU A 250 -16.68 23.83 9.57
N ARG A 251 -15.91 23.21 8.67
CA ARG A 251 -15.26 21.93 8.94
C ARG A 251 -13.81 21.92 8.47
N CYS A 252 -13.01 21.09 9.13
CA CYS A 252 -11.63 20.81 8.79
C CYS A 252 -11.48 19.32 8.51
N ILE A 253 -10.94 18.98 7.34
CA ILE A 253 -10.66 17.60 6.93
C ILE A 253 -9.17 17.37 7.09
N VAL A 254 -8.82 16.40 7.91
CA VAL A 254 -7.44 15.99 8.17
C VAL A 254 -7.20 14.67 7.48
N ILE A 255 -6.13 14.56 6.70
CA ILE A 255 -5.73 13.31 6.04
C ILE A 255 -4.26 13.08 6.29
N GLY A 256 -3.91 11.87 6.73
CA GLY A 256 -2.53 11.44 6.96
C GLY A 256 -2.16 10.24 6.10
N ARG A 257 -0.91 10.22 5.62
CA ARG A 257 -0.30 9.09 4.89
C ARG A 257 1.09 8.81 5.43
N SER A 258 1.43 7.53 5.59
CA SER A 258 2.73 7.05 6.07
C SER A 258 3.23 5.85 5.27
N ASN A 259 4.55 5.67 5.16
CA ASN A 259 5.22 4.44 4.69
C ASN A 259 6.12 3.84 5.78
N VAL A 260 5.97 4.29 7.02
CA VAL A 260 6.74 3.78 8.15
C VAL A 260 5.79 3.30 9.24
N ASP A 261 6.13 2.15 9.82
CA ASP A 261 5.31 1.49 10.83
C ASP A 261 5.33 2.23 12.17
N GLY A 262 6.42 2.97 12.43
CA GLY A 262 6.56 3.79 13.62
C GLY A 262 5.60 4.99 13.69
N LEU A 263 4.84 5.27 12.63
CA LEU A 263 3.81 6.32 12.61
C LEU A 263 2.48 5.74 12.14
N ASN A 264 1.71 5.20 13.08
CA ASN A 264 0.39 4.64 12.81
C ASN A 264 -0.66 5.75 12.58
N MET A 265 -1.03 5.98 11.32
CA MET A 265 -1.99 7.02 10.94
C MET A 265 -3.37 6.76 11.52
N GLY A 266 -3.84 5.51 11.55
CA GLY A 266 -5.13 5.14 12.13
C GLY A 266 -5.25 5.57 13.60
N MET A 267 -4.20 5.32 14.40
CA MET A 267 -4.17 5.74 15.81
C MET A 267 -4.18 7.25 15.97
N ILE A 268 -3.34 7.97 15.20
CA ILE A 268 -3.30 9.44 15.23
C ILE A 268 -4.67 10.02 14.88
N MET A 269 -5.34 9.46 13.85
CA MET A 269 -6.65 9.94 13.41
C MET A 269 -7.76 9.60 14.40
N ASN A 270 -7.72 8.43 15.05
CA ASN A 270 -8.66 8.05 16.10
C ASN A 270 -8.63 9.03 17.28
N SER A 271 -7.46 9.53 17.68
CA SER A 271 -7.33 10.57 18.72
C SER A 271 -8.03 11.88 18.37
N MET A 272 -8.27 12.13 17.08
CA MET A 272 -9.02 13.29 16.57
C MET A 272 -10.49 12.94 16.22
N GLY A 273 -11.00 11.78 16.63
CA GLY A 273 -12.35 11.30 16.28
C GLY A 273 -12.50 10.84 14.82
N GLY A 274 -11.39 10.59 14.14
CA GLY A 274 -11.33 9.99 12.81
C GLY A 274 -11.13 8.48 12.85
N GLY A 275 -10.49 7.95 11.81
CA GLY A 275 -10.13 6.54 11.70
C GLY A 275 -9.21 6.23 10.53
N GLY A 276 -8.83 4.96 10.41
CA GLY A 276 -7.96 4.47 9.33
C GLY A 276 -7.16 3.23 9.72
N HIS A 277 -6.05 3.02 9.02
CA HIS A 277 -5.10 1.92 9.18
C HIS A 277 -3.67 2.47 9.33
N PRO A 278 -2.64 1.64 9.62
CA PRO A 278 -1.29 2.14 9.91
C PRO A 278 -0.71 3.08 8.85
N GLY A 279 -0.88 2.79 7.56
CA GLY A 279 -0.35 3.61 6.46
C GLY A 279 -1.21 4.82 6.05
N ALA A 280 -2.46 4.92 6.53
CA ALA A 280 -3.39 5.94 6.07
C ALA A 280 -4.56 6.17 7.02
N GLY A 281 -4.96 7.42 7.19
CA GLY A 281 -6.18 7.72 7.92
C GLY A 281 -6.72 9.12 7.64
N SER A 282 -7.93 9.38 8.14
CA SER A 282 -8.58 10.67 8.03
C SER A 282 -9.45 10.98 9.24
N ALA A 283 -9.57 12.27 9.57
CA ALA A 283 -10.48 12.79 10.58
C ALA A 283 -11.25 13.99 10.02
N MET A 284 -12.49 14.18 10.47
CA MET A 284 -13.29 15.36 10.15
C MET A 284 -13.66 16.09 11.43
N LEU A 285 -13.19 17.31 11.56
CA LEU A 285 -13.34 18.17 12.73
C LEU A 285 -14.30 19.31 12.39
N LYS A 286 -15.14 19.73 13.34
CA LYS A 286 -16.09 20.84 13.17
C LYS A 286 -15.61 22.07 13.92
N SER A 287 -15.62 23.23 13.26
CA SER A 287 -15.33 24.53 13.86
C SER A 287 -13.98 24.60 14.60
N VAL A 288 -12.96 23.92 14.07
CA VAL A 288 -11.62 23.88 14.69
C VAL A 288 -10.65 24.76 13.91
N ASN A 289 -9.76 25.42 14.65
CA ASN A 289 -8.65 26.18 14.10
C ASN A 289 -7.57 25.23 13.51
N PRO A 290 -7.13 25.41 12.24
CA PRO A 290 -6.14 24.53 11.60
C PRO A 290 -4.78 24.48 12.29
N GLU A 291 -4.32 25.59 12.88
CA GLU A 291 -3.09 25.65 13.66
C GLU A 291 -3.18 24.76 14.91
N ALA A 292 -4.33 24.71 15.56
CA ALA A 292 -4.55 23.82 16.71
C ALA A 292 -4.53 22.34 16.30
N VAL A 293 -5.08 22.02 15.12
CA VAL A 293 -5.03 20.66 14.55
C VAL A 293 -3.59 20.25 14.24
N GLU A 294 -2.82 21.14 13.62
CA GLU A 294 -1.40 20.92 13.37
C GLU A 294 -0.64 20.65 14.68
N ALA A 295 -0.80 21.51 15.69
CA ALA A 295 -0.17 21.33 16.99
C ALA A 295 -0.51 19.97 17.62
N MET A 296 -1.77 19.55 17.56
CA MET A 296 -2.22 18.24 18.05
C MET A 296 -1.58 17.08 17.28
N ILE A 297 -1.49 17.16 15.95
CA ILE A 297 -0.82 16.13 15.13
C ILE A 297 0.66 16.02 15.54
N LEU A 298 1.34 17.14 15.68
CA LEU A 298 2.75 17.16 16.08
C LEU A 298 2.96 16.59 17.48
N GLU A 299 2.07 16.90 18.43
CA GLU A 299 2.09 16.34 19.78
C GLU A 299 1.81 14.83 19.78
N LEU A 300 0.83 14.35 19.01
CA LEU A 300 0.54 12.92 18.89
C LEU A 300 1.69 12.15 18.25
N ILE A 301 2.40 12.74 17.28
CA ILE A 301 3.61 12.15 16.68
C ILE A 301 4.74 12.06 17.71
N GLN A 302 4.86 13.06 18.60
CA GLN A 302 5.84 13.04 19.68
C GLN A 302 5.47 12.05 20.79
N GLY A 303 4.18 11.96 21.12
CA GLY A 303 3.63 11.18 22.24
C GLY A 303 3.31 9.72 21.93
N ASN A 304 3.09 9.34 20.67
CA ASN A 304 2.97 7.93 20.25
C ASN A 304 4.33 7.24 20.32
N GLN A 305 4.79 6.97 21.54
CA GLN A 305 5.74 5.90 21.84
C GLN A 305 5.03 4.56 21.70
N GLN A 306 4.63 4.16 20.50
CA GLN A 306 4.41 2.74 20.25
C GLN A 306 5.80 2.10 20.09
N VAL A 307 5.99 0.92 20.70
CA VAL A 307 7.22 0.14 20.73
C VAL A 307 7.71 -0.10 19.30
N SER A 308 8.50 0.83 18.78
CA SER A 308 9.18 0.66 17.51
C SER A 308 10.34 -0.28 17.76
N VAL A 309 10.43 -1.37 17.01
CA VAL A 309 11.62 -2.21 16.99
C VAL A 309 12.84 -1.32 16.79
N GLN A 310 13.78 -1.40 17.71
CA GLN A 310 15.01 -0.63 17.72
C GLN A 310 16.17 -1.44 17.13
N ILE A 311 17.28 -0.78 16.81
CA ILE A 311 18.50 -1.49 16.41
C ILE A 311 18.94 -2.47 17.50
N SER A 312 18.75 -2.16 18.78
CA SER A 312 19.05 -3.07 19.89
C SER A 312 18.28 -4.40 19.81
N ASP A 313 17.09 -4.41 19.21
CA ASP A 313 16.25 -5.59 19.11
C ASP A 313 16.64 -6.50 17.94
N LEU A 314 17.35 -5.94 16.94
CA LEU A 314 17.76 -6.64 15.72
C LEU A 314 19.25 -6.94 15.63
N MET A 315 20.09 -6.20 16.35
CA MET A 315 21.54 -6.29 16.22
C MET A 315 22.06 -7.65 16.70
N SER A 316 23.12 -8.11 16.06
CA SER A 316 23.89 -9.25 16.58
C SER A 316 24.75 -8.81 17.78
N PHE A 317 24.57 -9.50 18.89
CA PHE A 317 25.34 -9.38 20.13
C PHE A 317 25.67 -10.79 20.70
N PRO A 318 26.87 -11.03 21.26
CA PRO A 318 28.02 -10.14 21.32
C PRO A 318 28.71 -9.98 19.95
N VAL A 319 29.18 -8.78 19.64
CA VAL A 319 29.85 -8.50 18.36
C VAL A 319 31.23 -9.16 18.29
N VAL A 320 31.48 -9.91 17.22
CA VAL A 320 32.81 -10.44 16.91
C VAL A 320 33.69 -9.29 16.42
N THR A 321 34.83 -9.08 17.05
CA THR A 321 35.81 -8.02 16.71
C THR A 321 37.21 -8.61 16.53
N MET A 322 38.14 -7.83 15.99
CA MET A 322 39.56 -8.19 15.95
C MET A 322 40.48 -6.97 16.16
N PRO A 323 41.70 -7.16 16.72
CA PRO A 323 42.73 -6.13 16.79
C PRO A 323 43.25 -5.70 15.42
N SER A 324 43.74 -4.46 15.32
CA SER A 324 44.20 -3.87 14.06
C SER A 324 45.54 -4.43 13.55
N ASP A 325 46.32 -5.05 14.43
CA ASP A 325 47.56 -5.75 14.13
C ASP A 325 47.37 -7.21 13.69
N THR A 326 46.14 -7.74 13.77
CA THR A 326 45.78 -9.09 13.30
C THR A 326 46.27 -9.29 11.86
N PRO A 327 47.04 -10.35 11.57
CA PRO A 327 47.44 -10.68 10.20
C PRO A 327 46.25 -10.97 9.27
N MET A 328 46.34 -10.59 8.00
CA MET A 328 45.25 -10.78 7.04
C MET A 328 44.87 -12.26 6.83
N ASP A 329 45.81 -13.20 6.87
CA ASP A 329 45.52 -14.64 6.80
C ASP A 329 44.67 -15.13 8.00
N GLN A 330 44.98 -14.67 9.21
CA GLN A 330 44.18 -14.92 10.40
C GLN A 330 42.80 -14.25 10.30
N ALA A 331 42.73 -13.00 9.82
CA ALA A 331 41.45 -12.32 9.58
C ALA A 331 40.57 -13.10 8.58
N ALA A 332 41.15 -13.67 7.52
CA ALA A 332 40.43 -14.53 6.58
C ALA A 332 39.91 -15.81 7.23
N HIS A 333 40.68 -16.39 8.16
CA HIS A 333 40.27 -17.56 8.93
C HIS A 333 39.08 -17.24 9.82
N ILE A 334 39.15 -16.15 10.61
CA ILE A 334 38.08 -15.70 11.51
C ILE A 334 36.78 -15.42 10.72
N LEU A 335 36.87 -14.70 9.59
CA LEU A 335 35.71 -14.42 8.74
C LEU A 335 35.03 -15.70 8.20
N ARG A 336 35.81 -16.76 7.96
CA ARG A 336 35.29 -18.04 7.47
C ARG A 336 34.68 -18.85 8.59
N GLU A 337 35.41 -18.99 9.69
CA GLU A 337 35.00 -19.75 10.88
C GLU A 337 33.71 -19.19 11.49
N LYS A 338 33.61 -17.86 11.62
CA LYS A 338 32.43 -17.20 12.19
C LYS A 338 31.30 -16.97 11.18
N GLY A 339 31.48 -17.36 9.92
CA GLY A 339 30.49 -17.12 8.85
C GLY A 339 30.30 -15.65 8.48
N CYS A 340 31.10 -14.73 9.05
CA CYS A 340 30.95 -13.29 8.83
C CYS A 340 31.51 -12.86 7.46
N THR A 341 30.90 -11.82 6.88
CA THR A 341 31.39 -11.21 5.63
C THR A 341 32.26 -9.97 5.86
N GLY A 342 32.43 -9.58 7.12
CA GLY A 342 33.20 -8.43 7.58
C GLY A 342 33.02 -8.21 9.08
N ILE A 343 34.05 -7.66 9.71
CA ILE A 343 34.24 -7.61 11.16
C ILE A 343 34.74 -6.21 11.55
N PRO A 344 34.19 -5.60 12.62
CA PRO A 344 34.74 -4.40 13.22
C PRO A 344 36.14 -4.63 13.80
N VAL A 345 37.05 -3.69 13.54
CA VAL A 345 38.42 -3.69 14.06
C VAL A 345 38.47 -2.79 15.29
N VAL A 346 38.93 -3.33 16.40
CA VAL A 346 38.89 -2.67 17.71
C VAL A 346 40.25 -2.75 18.38
N ASP A 347 40.78 -1.59 18.78
CA ASP A 347 41.99 -1.46 19.61
C ASP A 347 41.60 -0.72 20.90
N ASP A 348 42.09 -1.17 22.05
CA ASP A 348 41.82 -0.56 23.37
C ASP A 348 40.32 -0.27 23.64
N GLY A 349 39.44 -1.16 23.18
CA GLY A 349 37.99 -1.04 23.31
C GLY A 349 37.33 -0.01 22.37
N LYS A 350 38.10 0.64 21.49
CA LYS A 350 37.61 1.63 20.53
C LYS A 350 37.53 1.06 19.12
N LEU A 351 36.45 1.38 18.43
CA LEU A 351 36.30 1.05 17.02
C LEU A 351 37.29 1.89 16.19
N VAL A 352 38.28 1.23 15.59
CA VAL A 352 39.35 1.89 14.80
C VAL A 352 39.22 1.61 13.30
N GLY A 353 38.41 0.63 12.91
CA GLY A 353 38.18 0.34 11.50
C GLY A 353 37.18 -0.79 11.28
N MET A 354 37.01 -1.17 10.02
CA MET A 354 36.20 -2.32 9.63
C MET A 354 36.86 -3.04 8.46
N ILE A 355 36.96 -4.37 8.55
CA ILE A 355 37.54 -5.22 7.51
C ILE A 355 36.46 -6.13 6.93
N SER A 356 36.37 -6.20 5.61
CA SER A 356 35.39 -7.03 4.91
C SER A 356 36.06 -7.96 3.91
N ARG A 357 35.33 -8.99 3.44
CA ARG A 357 35.80 -9.88 2.37
C ARG A 357 36.21 -9.11 1.09
N ARG A 358 35.64 -7.93 0.85
CA ARG A 358 35.98 -7.09 -0.32
C ARG A 358 37.39 -6.52 -0.22
N ASP A 359 37.88 -6.25 1.00
CA ASP A 359 39.20 -5.65 1.23
C ASP A 359 40.34 -6.59 0.88
N PHE A 360 40.10 -7.90 0.93
CA PHE A 360 41.06 -8.93 0.49
C PHE A 360 41.41 -8.83 -1.00
N ARG A 361 40.53 -8.22 -1.82
CA ARG A 361 40.83 -7.96 -3.25
C ARG A 361 41.98 -6.97 -3.45
N LYS A 362 42.29 -6.15 -2.44
CA LYS A 362 43.40 -5.20 -2.46
C LYS A 362 44.76 -5.89 -2.29
N ILE A 363 44.78 -7.15 -1.84
CA ILE A 363 46.00 -7.91 -1.60
C ILE A 363 46.52 -8.48 -2.93
N LYS A 364 47.70 -8.02 -3.36
CA LYS A 364 48.41 -8.56 -4.53
C LYS A 364 49.61 -9.37 -4.05
N GLY A 365 49.61 -10.68 -4.35
CA GLY A 365 50.67 -11.62 -3.96
C GLY A 365 50.50 -12.21 -2.55
N THR A 366 50.94 -13.46 -2.37
CA THR A 366 50.77 -14.24 -1.12
C THR A 366 51.58 -13.69 0.06
N SER A 367 52.66 -12.96 -0.18
CA SER A 367 53.51 -12.38 0.87
C SER A 367 52.81 -11.30 1.72
N ARG A 368 51.80 -10.62 1.16
CA ARG A 368 51.04 -9.57 1.85
C ARG A 368 49.90 -10.11 2.74
N LEU A 369 49.67 -11.43 2.75
CA LEU A 369 48.72 -12.04 3.68
C LEU A 369 49.20 -11.99 5.14
N LYS A 370 50.50 -11.82 5.37
CA LYS A 370 51.07 -11.60 6.71
C LYS A 370 51.00 -10.14 7.18
N SER A 371 50.59 -9.22 6.32
CA SER A 371 50.46 -7.81 6.69
C SER A 371 49.27 -7.62 7.63
N PRO A 372 49.32 -6.63 8.53
CA PRO A 372 48.26 -6.40 9.51
C PRO A 372 46.99 -5.82 8.87
N VAL A 373 45.83 -6.09 9.46
CA VAL A 373 44.50 -5.63 9.01
C VAL A 373 44.44 -4.11 8.85
N LYS A 374 45.10 -3.34 9.73
CA LYS A 374 45.15 -1.87 9.63
C LYS A 374 45.68 -1.32 8.31
N ALA A 375 46.44 -2.12 7.55
CA ALA A 375 46.94 -1.72 6.24
C ALA A 375 45.86 -1.77 5.13
N PHE A 376 44.73 -2.44 5.36
CA PHE A 376 43.69 -2.68 4.35
C PHE A 376 42.28 -2.30 4.78
N MET A 377 42.04 -2.20 6.10
CA MET A 377 40.73 -1.87 6.66
C MET A 377 40.25 -0.48 6.23
N SER A 378 38.93 -0.29 6.26
CA SER A 378 38.33 1.03 6.15
C SER A 378 38.36 1.72 7.52
N THR A 379 38.89 2.93 7.59
CA THR A 379 38.97 3.72 8.84
C THR A 379 37.78 4.66 9.03
N ASN A 380 37.13 5.10 7.95
CA ASN A 380 35.90 5.87 8.03
C ASN A 380 34.70 4.92 8.20
N VAL A 381 34.46 4.49 9.43
CA VAL A 381 33.39 3.53 9.75
C VAL A 381 32.13 4.28 10.11
N LEU A 382 31.07 4.06 9.34
CA LEU A 382 29.73 4.55 9.69
C LEU A 382 29.11 3.67 10.77
N THR A 383 28.65 4.31 11.84
CA THR A 383 28.06 3.65 13.01
C THR A 383 26.59 4.06 13.18
N ILE A 384 25.87 3.34 14.04
CA ILE A 384 24.50 3.65 14.42
C ILE A 384 24.30 3.48 15.93
N GLU A 385 23.40 4.25 16.53
CA GLU A 385 23.04 4.13 17.95
C GLU A 385 21.98 3.02 18.14
N PRO A 386 21.95 2.33 19.30
CA PRO A 386 21.01 1.22 19.54
C PRO A 386 19.54 1.63 19.49
N GLY A 387 19.20 2.85 19.89
CA GLY A 387 17.81 3.34 19.90
C GLY A 387 17.28 3.83 18.54
N LYS A 388 18.04 3.69 17.44
CA LYS A 388 17.57 4.06 16.09
C LYS A 388 16.61 3.01 15.52
N SER A 389 15.95 3.34 14.41
CA SER A 389 15.04 2.40 13.74
C SER A 389 15.71 1.58 12.63
N PRO A 390 15.19 0.39 12.30
CA PRO A 390 15.67 -0.43 11.18
C PRO A 390 15.64 0.32 9.84
N MET A 391 14.63 1.16 9.62
CA MET A 391 14.51 2.02 8.44
C MET A 391 15.69 3.01 8.32
N GLN A 392 16.14 3.58 9.43
CA GLN A 392 17.31 4.46 9.43
C GLN A 392 18.60 3.70 9.10
N ALA A 393 18.77 2.48 9.61
CA ALA A 393 19.87 1.61 9.23
C ALA A 393 19.84 1.30 7.71
N ALA A 394 18.69 0.92 7.17
CA ALA A 394 18.50 0.65 5.74
C ALA A 394 18.92 1.86 4.89
N ARG A 395 18.45 3.06 5.26
CA ARG A 395 18.77 4.31 4.57
C ARG A 395 20.25 4.62 4.59
N LEU A 396 20.92 4.48 5.75
CA LEU A 396 22.37 4.67 5.85
C LEU A 396 23.12 3.67 4.98
N MET A 397 22.71 2.40 4.99
CA MET A 397 23.30 1.35 4.18
C MET A 397 23.17 1.62 2.67
N VAL A 398 22.00 2.07 2.20
CA VAL A 398 21.77 2.42 0.80
C VAL A 398 22.54 3.69 0.42
N LYS A 399 22.41 4.75 1.21
CA LYS A 399 23.01 6.06 0.92
C LYS A 399 24.53 6.00 0.80
N HIS A 400 25.17 5.19 1.64
CA HIS A 400 26.62 5.08 1.70
C HIS A 400 27.18 3.79 1.08
N ASP A 401 26.32 2.99 0.42
CA ASP A 401 26.63 1.65 -0.11
C ASP A 401 27.43 0.76 0.88
N VAL A 402 27.01 0.76 2.15
CA VAL A 402 27.57 -0.10 3.18
C VAL A 402 26.65 -1.27 3.47
N GLY A 403 27.22 -2.45 3.70
CA GLY A 403 26.45 -3.68 3.97
C GLY A 403 26.18 -3.93 5.45
N ARG A 404 26.75 -3.12 6.34
CA ARG A 404 26.70 -3.30 7.80
C ARG A 404 27.02 -2.00 8.52
N LEU A 405 26.50 -1.85 9.73
CA LEU A 405 26.75 -0.73 10.62
C LEU A 405 27.11 -1.28 12.00
N PRO A 406 28.31 -1.01 12.54
CA PRO A 406 28.58 -1.22 13.96
C PRO A 406 27.63 -0.38 14.82
N VAL A 407 27.06 -1.01 15.84
CA VAL A 407 26.20 -0.36 16.81
C VAL A 407 27.06 0.13 17.95
N VAL A 408 27.07 1.44 18.18
CA VAL A 408 27.95 2.10 19.14
C VAL A 408 27.09 2.86 20.15
N GLU A 409 27.39 2.66 21.43
CA GLU A 409 26.79 3.39 22.55
C GLU A 409 27.90 3.94 23.44
N ASN A 410 27.83 5.23 23.78
CA ASN A 410 28.85 5.90 24.61
C ASN A 410 30.30 5.69 24.12
N GLY A 411 30.50 5.64 22.80
CA GLY A 411 31.81 5.43 22.18
C GLY A 411 32.32 3.98 22.20
N THR A 412 31.54 3.04 22.73
CA THR A 412 31.87 1.61 22.78
C THR A 412 31.03 0.85 21.77
N ILE A 413 31.65 -0.06 21.02
CA ILE A 413 30.90 -0.95 20.14
C ILE A 413 30.18 -2.01 20.99
N ILE A 414 28.85 -2.04 20.86
CA ILE A 414 28.02 -3.02 21.57
C ILE A 414 27.55 -4.10 20.60
N GLY A 415 27.22 -3.77 19.36
CA GLY A 415 26.65 -4.73 18.41
C GLY A 415 27.03 -4.47 16.97
N ILE A 416 26.43 -5.24 16.07
CA ILE A 416 26.50 -4.97 14.63
C ILE A 416 25.15 -5.31 13.99
N ILE A 417 24.70 -4.46 13.08
CA ILE A 417 23.53 -4.75 12.24
C ILE A 417 23.96 -4.83 10.78
N THR A 418 23.43 -5.81 10.06
CA THR A 418 23.72 -6.07 8.65
C THR A 418 22.49 -5.80 7.78
N ARG A 419 22.73 -5.67 6.47
CA ARG A 419 21.66 -5.53 5.48
C ARG A 419 20.68 -6.69 5.53
N SER A 420 21.15 -7.90 5.83
CA SER A 420 20.30 -9.08 5.97
C SER A 420 19.36 -8.95 7.17
N ASP A 421 19.87 -8.50 8.32
CA ASP A 421 19.04 -8.30 9.53
C ASP A 421 17.95 -7.25 9.27
N THR A 422 18.29 -6.19 8.55
CA THR A 422 17.33 -5.15 8.18
C THR A 422 16.30 -5.65 7.14
N MET A 423 16.72 -6.48 6.19
CA MET A 423 15.81 -7.06 5.19
C MET A 423 14.87 -8.10 5.80
N LEU A 424 15.35 -8.96 6.70
CA LEU A 424 14.52 -9.94 7.42
C LEU A 424 13.41 -9.23 8.19
N TYR A 425 13.75 -8.17 8.93
CA TYR A 425 12.74 -7.32 9.57
C TYR A 425 11.67 -6.79 8.60
N PHE A 426 12.05 -6.38 7.38
CA PHE A 426 11.05 -5.94 6.38
C PHE A 426 10.24 -7.09 5.77
N TYR A 427 10.84 -8.27 5.60
CA TYR A 427 10.14 -9.45 5.09
C TYR A 427 9.12 -9.99 6.10
N ASP A 428 9.47 -10.01 7.40
CA ASP A 428 8.57 -10.46 8.48
C ASP A 428 7.36 -9.52 8.68
N MET A 429 7.38 -8.33 8.06
CA MET A 429 6.25 -7.40 8.03
C MET A 429 5.34 -7.56 6.81
N LEU A 430 5.72 -8.39 5.84
CA LEU A 430 4.80 -8.77 4.77
C LEU A 430 3.80 -9.78 5.35
N PRO A 431 2.49 -9.63 5.07
CA PRO A 431 1.51 -10.62 5.50
C PRO A 431 1.85 -11.99 4.90
N ASP A 432 1.65 -13.05 5.70
CA ASP A 432 1.85 -14.46 5.31
C ASP A 432 1.12 -14.85 4.01
#